data_AF-A0A3N4GWH6-F1
#
_entry.id   AF-A0A3N4GWH6-F1
#
_cell.length_a   1.000
_cell.length_b   1.000
_cell.length_c   1.000
_cell.angle_alpha   90.00
_cell.angle_beta   90.00
_cell.angle_gamma   90.00
#
_symmetry.space_group_name_H-M   'P 1'
#
loop_
_entity.id
_entity.type
_entity.pdbx_description
1 polymer ?
#
loop_
_entity_poly.entity_id
_entity_poly.type
_entity_poly.pdbx_seq_one_letter_code
_entity_poly.pdbx_strand_id
1 'polypeptide(L)'
;MIDYDFRPKTYFDGTGTAVLLAKLLYPESQWGEEISIYTNVIDGKYHYEAVDFYGNEIKLIPSKTKNTLSLQELILMIETMETKPENALGNIELTVSGIPEAVSNVYPELEKYFFEKRKYYGLI
;
A
#
# COMPACT_ATOMS: atom_id res chain seq x y z
N MET A 1 6.59 3.09 -20.38
CA MET A 1 6.40 4.31 -19.58
C MET A 1 5.29 3.98 -18.60
N ILE A 2 5.42 4.39 -17.34
CA ILE A 2 4.40 4.08 -16.31
C ILE A 2 3.15 4.92 -16.60
N ASP A 3 1.99 4.27 -16.67
CA ASP A 3 0.67 4.88 -16.80
C ASP A 3 0.11 5.21 -15.41
N TYR A 4 0.45 6.41 -14.93
CA TYR A 4 0.01 6.92 -13.63
C TYR A 4 -1.51 7.09 -13.52
N ASP A 5 -2.21 7.26 -14.65
CA ASP A 5 -3.66 7.42 -14.71
C ASP A 5 -4.40 6.08 -14.76
N PHE A 6 -3.68 4.95 -14.88
CA PHE A 6 -4.27 3.62 -14.88
C PHE A 6 -5.18 3.42 -13.68
N ARG A 7 -6.44 3.06 -13.95
CA ARG A 7 -7.49 2.89 -12.94
C ARG A 7 -8.27 1.61 -13.23
N PRO A 8 -8.27 0.61 -12.34
CA PRO A 8 -9.09 -0.59 -12.52
C PRO A 8 -10.57 -0.21 -12.46
N LYS A 9 -11.42 -0.88 -13.26
CA LYS A 9 -12.87 -0.60 -13.25
C LYS A 9 -13.54 -1.00 -11.93
N THR A 10 -13.06 -2.09 -11.33
CA THR A 10 -13.49 -2.65 -10.05
C THR A 10 -12.30 -3.40 -9.45
N TYR A 11 -12.24 -3.51 -8.13
CA TYR A 11 -11.29 -4.40 -7.46
C TYR A 11 -11.81 -5.84 -7.35
N PHE A 12 -13.13 -6.01 -7.40
CA PHE A 12 -13.79 -7.28 -7.11
C PHE A 12 -14.15 -7.97 -8.41
N ASP A 13 -13.82 -9.26 -8.50
CA ASP A 13 -14.18 -10.17 -9.58
C ASP A 13 -15.46 -10.99 -9.26
N GLY A 14 -16.10 -10.69 -8.13
CA GLY A 14 -17.27 -11.42 -7.61
C GLY A 14 -16.92 -12.47 -6.56
N THR A 15 -15.65 -12.62 -6.19
CA THR A 15 -15.20 -13.53 -5.13
C THR A 15 -14.65 -12.76 -3.93
N GLY A 16 -15.06 -13.18 -2.72
CA GLY A 16 -14.58 -12.59 -1.47
C GLY A 16 -15.18 -11.23 -1.09
N THR A 17 -14.96 -10.84 0.16
CA THR A 17 -15.41 -9.55 0.73
C THR A 17 -14.27 -8.53 0.83
N ALA A 18 -13.02 -8.95 0.59
CA ALA A 18 -11.84 -8.12 0.62
C ALA A 18 -10.86 -8.51 -0.49
N VAL A 19 -10.12 -7.53 -1.00
CA VAL A 19 -9.11 -7.68 -2.06
C VAL A 19 -7.78 -7.15 -1.56
N LEU A 20 -6.70 -7.91 -1.78
CA LEU A 20 -5.34 -7.44 -1.55
C LEU A 20 -4.93 -6.50 -2.68
N LEU A 21 -4.74 -5.22 -2.36
CA LEU A 21 -4.31 -4.20 -3.32
C LEU A 21 -2.81 -4.21 -3.52
N ALA A 22 -2.03 -4.26 -2.45
CA ALA A 22 -0.58 -4.24 -2.52
C ALA A 22 0.03 -4.98 -1.33
N LYS A 23 1.14 -5.66 -1.58
CA LYS A 23 2.08 -6.11 -0.54
C LYS A 23 3.33 -5.25 -0.62
N LEU A 24 3.77 -4.73 0.53
CA LEU A 24 4.90 -3.84 0.68
C LEU A 24 5.92 -4.52 1.59
N LEU A 25 7.06 -4.90 1.03
CA LEU A 25 8.17 -5.46 1.79
C LEU A 25 9.20 -4.37 2.04
N TYR A 26 9.74 -4.30 3.25
CA TYR A 26 10.80 -3.35 3.63
C TYR A 26 12.07 -4.11 4.00
N PRO A 27 12.96 -4.41 3.03
CA PRO A 27 14.16 -5.22 3.26
C PRO A 27 15.13 -4.62 4.30
N GLU A 28 15.10 -3.30 4.45
CA GLU A 28 15.95 -2.58 5.40
C GLU A 28 15.42 -2.63 6.85
N SER A 29 14.19 -3.07 7.08
CA SER A 29 13.69 -3.32 8.44
C SER A 29 14.39 -4.54 9.05
N GLN A 30 14.68 -4.48 10.35
CA GLN A 30 15.34 -5.57 11.10
C GLN A 30 14.58 -6.90 11.02
N TRP A 31 13.27 -6.88 10.80
CA TRP A 31 12.43 -8.07 10.78
C TRP A 31 11.87 -8.41 9.39
N GLY A 32 12.32 -7.72 8.33
CA GLY A 32 11.76 -7.87 6.99
C GLY A 32 10.26 -7.56 6.99
N GLU A 33 9.90 -6.40 7.55
CA GLU A 33 8.50 -6.01 7.72
C GLU A 33 7.73 -6.04 6.41
N GLU A 34 6.56 -6.67 6.47
CA GLU A 34 5.58 -6.68 5.40
C GLU A 34 4.34 -5.90 5.84
N ILE A 35 3.89 -4.99 5.00
CA ILE A 35 2.61 -4.29 5.14
C ILE A 35 1.74 -4.70 3.95
N SER A 36 0.56 -5.26 4.24
CA SER A 36 -0.45 -5.60 3.25
C SER A 36 -1.56 -4.54 3.26
N ILE A 37 -1.87 -3.98 2.09
CA ILE A 37 -3.00 -3.06 1.90
C ILE A 37 -4.17 -3.83 1.33
N TYR A 38 -5.28 -3.85 2.06
CA TYR A 38 -6.53 -4.44 1.65
C TYR A 38 -7.58 -3.38 1.30
N THR A 39 -8.55 -3.80 0.51
CA THR A 39 -9.78 -3.04 0.30
C THR A 39 -11.02 -3.90 0.43
N ASN A 40 -12.06 -3.32 1.00
CA ASN A 40 -13.40 -3.89 1.11
C ASN A 40 -14.45 -2.85 0.68
N VAL A 41 -15.66 -3.31 0.38
CA VAL A 41 -16.79 -2.41 0.05
C VAL A 41 -17.75 -2.33 1.22
N ILE A 42 -17.95 -1.12 1.74
CA ILE A 42 -18.92 -0.81 2.79
C ILE A 42 -19.74 0.38 2.30
N ASP A 43 -21.08 0.25 2.32
CA ASP A 43 -22.02 1.30 1.89
C ASP A 43 -21.70 1.89 0.50
N GLY A 44 -21.28 1.04 -0.43
CA GLY A 44 -20.95 1.42 -1.81
C GLY A 44 -19.67 2.25 -1.95
N LYS A 45 -18.79 2.26 -0.94
CA LYS A 45 -17.48 2.88 -0.98
C LYS A 45 -16.39 1.84 -0.77
N TYR A 46 -15.27 2.01 -1.45
CA TYR A 46 -14.05 1.27 -1.18
C TYR A 46 -13.41 1.82 0.08
N HIS A 47 -13.25 0.98 1.09
CA HIS A 47 -12.51 1.26 2.31
C HIS A 47 -11.15 0.60 2.20
N TYR A 48 -10.12 1.23 2.78
CA TYR A 48 -8.74 0.76 2.72
C TYR A 48 -8.22 0.52 4.13
N GLU A 49 -7.48 -0.57 4.30
CA GLU A 49 -6.86 -0.96 5.56
C GLU A 49 -5.45 -1.47 5.28
N ALA A 50 -4.48 -1.02 6.07
CA ALA A 50 -3.12 -1.53 6.06
C ALA A 50 -2.90 -2.41 7.29
N VAL A 51 -2.38 -3.59 7.07
CA VAL A 51 -2.14 -4.61 8.09
C VAL A 51 -0.66 -4.98 8.06
N ASP A 52 -0.01 -4.88 9.21
CA ASP A 52 1.33 -5.40 9.44
C ASP A 52 1.29 -6.61 10.38
N PHE A 53 2.47 -7.17 10.69
CA PHE A 53 2.57 -8.32 11.59
C PHE A 53 2.21 -7.99 13.05
N TYR A 54 2.46 -6.75 13.49
CA TYR A 54 2.31 -6.36 14.89
C TYR A 54 0.92 -5.82 15.24
N GLY A 55 0.03 -5.66 14.25
CA GLY A 55 -1.30 -5.08 14.44
C GLY A 55 -1.24 -3.57 14.72
N ASN A 56 -0.23 -2.89 14.18
CA ASN A 56 -0.09 -1.45 14.29
C ASN A 56 -1.24 -0.73 13.57
N GLU A 57 -1.74 0.36 14.15
CA GLU A 57 -2.72 1.21 13.48
C GLU A 57 -2.03 2.09 12.45
N ILE A 58 -2.10 1.67 11.18
CA ILE A 58 -1.57 2.41 10.02
C ILE A 58 -2.71 3.20 9.37
N LYS A 59 -2.55 4.51 9.32
CA LYS A 59 -3.49 5.44 8.72
C LYS A 59 -3.18 5.60 7.23
N LEU A 60 -4.17 5.26 6.41
CA LEU A 60 -4.15 5.45 4.96
C LEU A 60 -4.88 6.72 4.55
N ILE A 61 -4.31 7.45 3.59
CA ILE A 61 -4.92 8.66 3.02
C ILE A 61 -4.97 8.51 1.48
N PRO A 62 -6.16 8.48 0.86
CA PRO A 62 -7.48 8.46 1.50
C PRO A 62 -7.79 7.12 2.18
N SER A 63 -8.51 7.11 3.31
CA SER A 63 -8.95 5.85 3.95
C SER A 63 -10.16 5.20 3.27
N LYS A 64 -10.85 5.94 2.39
CA LYS A 64 -11.96 5.43 1.57
C LYS A 64 -12.24 6.30 0.36
N THR A 65 -12.77 5.71 -0.71
CA THR A 65 -13.17 6.42 -1.94
C THR A 65 -14.44 5.84 -2.54
N LYS A 66 -15.13 6.62 -3.39
CA LYS A 66 -16.29 6.12 -4.15
C LYS A 66 -15.89 5.26 -5.36
N ASN A 67 -14.77 5.60 -5.99
CA ASN A 67 -14.22 4.90 -7.14
C ASN A 67 -12.92 4.20 -6.73
N THR A 68 -12.45 3.25 -7.53
CA THR A 68 -11.09 2.70 -7.42
C THR A 68 -10.04 3.81 -7.48
N LEU A 69 -8.82 3.57 -7.02
CA LEU A 69 -7.71 4.51 -7.13
C LEU A 69 -7.10 4.40 -8.52
N SER A 70 -6.55 5.50 -9.01
CA SER A 70 -5.51 5.45 -10.04
C SER A 70 -4.21 4.90 -9.46
N LEU A 71 -3.27 4.48 -10.30
CA LEU A 71 -1.93 4.08 -9.89
C LEU A 71 -1.26 5.20 -9.09
N GLN A 72 -1.37 6.45 -9.53
CA GLN A 72 -0.84 7.61 -8.82
C GLN A 72 -1.45 7.78 -7.42
N GLU A 73 -2.77 7.65 -7.29
CA GLU A 73 -3.46 7.75 -5.99
C GLU A 73 -3.02 6.63 -5.03
N LEU A 74 -2.79 5.41 -5.53
CA LEU A 74 -2.24 4.31 -4.72
C LEU A 74 -0.80 4.57 -4.30
N ILE A 75 0.06 5.04 -5.20
CA ILE A 75 1.46 5.39 -4.88
C ILE A 75 1.47 6.46 -3.78
N LEU A 76 0.69 7.52 -3.93
CA LEU A 76 0.60 8.58 -2.94
C LEU A 76 0.14 8.04 -1.59
N MET A 77 -0.87 7.18 -1.57
CA MET A 77 -1.33 6.53 -0.34
C MET A 77 -0.21 5.77 0.37
N ILE A 78 0.59 4.98 -0.36
CA ILE A 78 1.72 4.21 0.18
C ILE A 78 2.79 5.15 0.74
N GLU A 79 3.09 6.25 0.03
CA GLU A 79 4.14 7.19 0.43
C GLU A 79 3.74 8.12 1.58
N THR A 80 2.43 8.29 1.82
CA THR A 80 1.90 9.14 2.89
C THR A 80 1.29 8.33 4.04
N MET A 81 1.65 7.05 4.18
CA MET A 81 1.21 6.25 5.33
C MET A 81 1.75 6.86 6.62
N GLU A 82 0.89 6.94 7.63
CA GLU A 82 1.25 7.46 8.95
C GLU A 82 0.88 6.42 10.02
N THR A 83 1.68 6.29 11.07
CA THR A 83 1.34 5.47 12.25
C THR A 83 1.08 6.36 13.45
N LYS A 84 0.25 5.88 14.40
CA LYS A 84 0.11 6.57 15.69
C LYS A 84 1.26 6.21 16.63
N PRO A 85 2.07 7.18 17.10
CA PRO A 85 3.27 6.90 17.91
C PRO A 85 2.98 6.22 19.24
N GLU A 86 1.83 6.53 19.83
CA GLU A 86 1.51 6.22 21.22
C GLU A 86 1.46 4.71 21.52
N ASN A 87 1.30 3.86 20.50
CA ASN A 87 1.24 2.39 20.62
C ASN A 87 2.04 1.64 19.54
N ALA A 88 2.96 2.32 18.85
CA ALA A 88 3.72 1.74 17.75
C ALA A 88 4.70 0.63 18.22
N LEU A 89 4.59 -0.55 17.63
CA LEU A 89 5.49 -1.68 17.84
C LEU A 89 6.40 -1.89 16.61
N GLY A 90 7.56 -2.51 16.83
CA GLY A 90 8.43 -2.95 15.72
C GLY A 90 9.16 -1.83 14.96
N ASN A 91 9.20 -0.59 15.47
CA ASN A 91 9.73 0.58 14.75
C ASN A 91 8.96 0.92 13.45
N ILE A 92 7.65 0.63 13.42
CA ILE A 92 6.80 0.86 12.24
C ILE A 92 6.89 2.29 11.67
N GLU A 93 7.16 3.31 12.49
CA GLU A 93 7.39 4.70 12.05
C GLU A 93 8.56 4.81 11.05
N LEU A 94 9.66 4.11 11.33
CA LEU A 94 10.81 4.06 10.43
C LEU A 94 10.49 3.24 9.19
N THR A 95 9.73 2.16 9.34
CA THR A 95 9.33 1.30 8.23
C THR A 95 8.46 2.05 7.23
N VAL A 96 7.40 2.73 7.66
CA VAL A 96 6.53 3.50 6.75
C VAL A 96 7.25 4.69 6.11
N SER A 97 8.38 5.14 6.69
CA SER A 97 9.26 6.16 6.11
C SER A 97 10.21 5.61 5.03
N GLY A 98 10.32 4.28 4.89
CA GLY A 98 11.16 3.61 3.92
C GLY A 98 10.57 3.55 2.51
N ILE A 99 11.33 2.96 1.57
CA ILE A 99 10.87 2.72 0.19
C ILE A 99 10.63 1.21 0.04
N PRO A 100 9.38 0.73 -0.03
CA PRO A 100 9.10 -0.70 -0.09
C PRO A 100 9.45 -1.31 -1.45
N GLU A 101 9.68 -2.62 -1.45
CA GLU A 101 9.43 -3.47 -2.60
C GLU A 101 7.92 -3.76 -2.66
N ALA A 102 7.24 -3.19 -3.66
CA ALA A 102 5.78 -3.26 -3.75
C ALA A 102 5.34 -4.24 -4.84
N VAL A 103 4.35 -5.09 -4.55
CA VAL A 103 3.76 -6.02 -5.52
C VAL A 103 2.24 -5.88 -5.52
N SER A 104 1.63 -5.87 -6.70
CA SER A 104 0.17 -5.81 -6.86
C SER A 104 -0.31 -6.60 -8.06
N ASN A 105 -1.36 -7.41 -7.86
CA ASN A 105 -2.08 -8.06 -8.96
C ASN A 105 -3.12 -7.13 -9.63
N VAL A 106 -3.44 -6.01 -8.98
CA VAL A 106 -4.44 -5.03 -9.44
C VAL A 106 -3.77 -3.89 -10.22
N TYR A 107 -2.55 -3.52 -9.84
CA TYR A 107 -1.76 -2.43 -10.42
C TYR A 107 -0.44 -2.97 -10.99
N PRO A 108 -0.41 -3.43 -12.25
CA PRO A 108 0.74 -4.13 -12.83
C PRO A 108 2.06 -3.35 -12.82
N GLU A 109 1.99 -2.01 -12.82
CA GLU A 109 3.18 -1.16 -12.89
C GLU A 109 3.63 -0.63 -11.53
N LEU A 110 2.96 -1.01 -10.43
CA LEU A 110 3.35 -0.61 -9.07
C LEU A 110 4.76 -1.11 -8.72
N GLU A 111 5.04 -2.37 -9.02
CA GLU A 111 6.34 -2.99 -8.77
C GLU A 111 7.46 -2.26 -9.52
N LYS A 112 7.22 -1.94 -10.78
CA LYS A 112 8.17 -1.19 -11.59
C LYS A 112 8.45 0.20 -11.02
N TYR A 113 7.42 0.92 -10.57
CA TYR A 113 7.60 2.24 -9.97
C TYR A 113 8.52 2.18 -8.75
N PHE A 114 8.22 1.29 -7.79
CA PHE A 114 8.99 1.19 -6.56
C PHE A 114 10.40 0.62 -6.80
N PHE A 115 10.56 -0.29 -7.76
CA PHE A 115 11.88 -0.76 -8.20
C PHE A 115 12.74 0.39 -8.75
N GLU A 116 12.21 1.20 -9.66
CA GLU A 116 12.92 2.36 -10.21
C GLU A 116 13.24 3.39 -9.12
N LYS A 117 12.33 3.60 -8.17
CA LYS A 117 12.54 4.48 -7.01
C LYS A 117 13.65 3.95 -6.10
N ARG A 118 13.63 2.68 -5.70
CA ARG A 118 14.69 2.05 -4.88
C ARG A 118 16.06 2.18 -5.55
N LYS A 119 16.13 1.94 -6.86
CA LYS A 119 17.35 2.13 -7.66
C LYS A 119 17.85 3.58 -7.62
N TYR A 120 16.94 4.56 -7.77
CA TYR A 120 17.29 5.98 -7.72
C TYR A 120 17.92 6.39 -6.38
N TYR A 121 17.44 5.82 -5.27
CA TYR A 121 17.97 6.07 -3.92
C TYR A 121 19.15 5.15 -3.52
N GLY A 122 19.62 4.27 -4.42
CA GLY A 122 20.76 3.39 -4.16
C GLY A 122 20.50 2.26 -3.16
N LEU A 123 19.25 1.82 -3.04
CA LEU A 123 18.84 0.71 -2.17
C LEU A 123 18.98 -0.66 -2.84
N ILE A 124 19.19 -0.69 -4.16
CA ILE A 124 19.42 -1.86 -5.00
C ILE A 124 20.45 -1.56 -6.09
#